data_AF-A0AAX0B2P7-F1
#
_entry.id   AF-A0AAX0B2P7-F1
#
_cell.length_a   1.000
_cell.length_b   1.000
_cell.length_c   1.000
_cell.angle_alpha   90.00
_cell.angle_beta   90.00
_cell.angle_gamma   90.00
#
_symmetry.space_group_name_H-M   'P 1'
#
loop_
_entity.id
_entity.type
_entity.pdbx_description
1 polymer ?
#
loop_
_entity_poly.entity_id
_entity_poly.type
_entity_poly.pdbx_seq_one_letter_code
_entity_poly.pdbx_strand_id
1 'polypeptide(L)'
;MEGLALILFYLTLIGTIASIGLIIYSAVKKKFKYKPKQLAIILGIFIVAFIGSTIFYGSVQSPESKAKFEASQKAKEEEKAQKELAEKEEKENEEKQKQEDQKVKENSKDTVETVQKEESPVVAEVPKADDRFIIKSEPNTSAAVDEIYYKAKEKAATATEDDLKEAIKFISNNYNNYWVDNETMHKTMYYGSLLECAKKDKAKENQKGIDYAIYSLGEDTVQVVKYVYRKVEKVEDSSTQSNLRQIKKSLDKISDDYKK
;
A
#
# COMPACT_ATOMS: atom_id res chain seq x y z
N MET A 1 -31.86 14.30 -1.85
CA MET A 1 -32.39 13.13 -1.10
C MET A 1 -31.29 12.15 -0.70
N GLU A 2 -30.50 11.66 -1.64
CA GLU A 2 -29.40 10.68 -1.42
C GLU A 2 -28.56 10.89 -0.14
N GLY A 3 -28.03 12.09 0.11
CA GLY A 3 -27.26 12.38 1.33
C GLY A 3 -28.02 12.20 2.65
N LEU A 4 -29.33 12.46 2.69
CA LEU A 4 -30.17 12.19 3.86
C LEU A 4 -30.40 10.68 4.04
N ALA A 5 -30.56 9.94 2.94
CA ALA A 5 -30.68 8.47 2.99
C ALA A 5 -29.38 7.80 3.44
N LEU A 6 -28.21 8.31 3.03
CA LEU A 6 -26.91 7.89 3.57
C LEU A 6 -26.80 8.13 5.08
N ILE A 7 -27.17 9.32 5.56
CA ILE A 7 -27.15 9.64 6.99
C ILE A 7 -28.06 8.68 7.78
N LEU A 8 -29.28 8.43 7.28
CA LEU A 8 -30.22 7.48 7.89
C LEU A 8 -29.68 6.05 7.91
N PHE A 9 -29.06 5.59 6.81
CA PHE A 9 -28.43 4.28 6.71
C PHE A 9 -27.27 4.09 7.70
N TYR A 10 -26.40 5.09 7.85
CA TYR A 10 -25.31 5.03 8.83
C TYR A 10 -25.83 5.06 10.28
N LEU A 11 -26.90 5.82 10.55
CA LEU A 11 -27.53 5.85 11.88
C LEU A 11 -28.17 4.50 12.26
N THR A 12 -28.87 3.83 11.33
CA THR A 12 -29.45 2.50 11.59
C THR A 12 -28.37 1.42 11.72
N LEU A 13 -27.29 1.49 10.94
CA LEU A 13 -26.14 0.60 11.04
C LEU A 13 -25.44 0.73 12.41
N ILE A 14 -25.11 1.96 12.84
CA ILE A 14 -24.48 2.22 14.15
C ILE A 14 -25.40 1.77 15.29
N GLY A 15 -26.71 2.05 15.21
CA GLY A 15 -27.69 1.60 16.21
C GLY A 15 -27.78 0.07 16.31
N THR A 16 -27.66 -0.64 15.18
CA THR A 16 -27.61 -2.11 15.14
C THR A 16 -26.36 -2.64 15.83
N ILE A 17 -25.17 -2.11 15.48
CA ILE A 17 -23.89 -2.53 16.07
C ILE A 17 -23.86 -2.24 17.58
N ALA A 18 -24.31 -1.06 18.01
CA ALA A 18 -24.42 -0.72 19.42
C ALA A 18 -25.37 -1.65 20.18
N SER A 19 -26.50 -2.03 19.59
CA SER A 19 -27.45 -2.97 20.18
C SER A 19 -26.85 -4.36 20.36
N ILE A 20 -26.10 -4.86 19.38
CA ILE A 20 -25.36 -6.14 19.48
C ILE A 20 -24.31 -6.07 20.60
N GLY A 21 -23.52 -4.99 20.65
CA GLY A 21 -22.52 -4.77 21.71
C GLY A 21 -23.14 -4.74 23.11
N LEU A 22 -24.30 -4.09 23.27
CA LEU A 22 -25.05 -4.07 24.54
C LEU A 22 -25.60 -5.45 24.92
N ILE A 23 -26.02 -6.28 23.96
CA ILE A 23 -26.43 -7.67 24.22
C ILE A 23 -25.24 -8.51 24.72
N ILE A 24 -24.10 -8.45 24.03
CA ILE A 24 -22.87 -9.16 24.43
C ILE A 24 -22.42 -8.71 25.84
N TYR A 25 -22.39 -7.40 26.09
CA TYR A 25 -22.06 -6.84 27.40
C TYR A 25 -23.05 -7.27 28.50
N SER A 26 -24.34 -7.39 28.19
CA SER A 26 -25.36 -7.89 29.13
C SER A 26 -25.19 -9.37 29.49
N ALA A 27 -24.69 -10.19 28.56
CA ALA A 27 -24.40 -11.60 28.79
C ALA A 27 -23.16 -11.79 29.70
N VAL A 28 -22.12 -10.97 29.51
CA VAL A 28 -20.90 -11.01 30.34
C VAL A 28 -21.14 -10.42 31.74
N LYS A 29 -21.91 -9.33 31.85
CA LYS A 29 -22.06 -8.58 33.11
C LYS A 29 -23.33 -8.98 33.88
N LYS A 30 -23.17 -9.89 34.86
CA LYS A 30 -24.21 -10.42 35.78
C LYS A 30 -25.12 -9.39 36.50
N LYS A 31 -24.82 -8.09 36.44
CA LYS A 31 -25.67 -6.98 36.96
C LYS A 31 -25.82 -5.87 35.90
N PHE A 32 -26.41 -6.21 34.75
CA PHE A 32 -26.75 -5.22 33.72
C PHE A 32 -28.15 -4.63 33.92
N LYS A 33 -28.35 -3.36 33.51
CA LYS A 33 -29.58 -2.58 33.78
C LYS A 33 -30.79 -3.04 32.96
N TYR A 34 -30.58 -3.56 31.76
CA TYR A 34 -31.63 -3.91 30.81
C TYR A 34 -31.79 -5.42 30.71
N LYS A 35 -33.04 -5.89 30.64
CA LYS A 35 -33.33 -7.33 30.47
C LYS A 35 -33.03 -7.74 29.01
N PRO A 36 -32.52 -8.97 28.75
CA PRO A 36 -32.17 -9.39 27.39
C PRO A 36 -33.35 -9.32 26.41
N LYS A 37 -34.59 -9.58 26.88
CA LYS A 37 -35.82 -9.40 26.06
C LYS A 37 -36.03 -7.96 25.59
N GLN A 38 -35.63 -6.95 26.38
CA GLN A 38 -35.73 -5.53 25.98
C GLN A 38 -34.69 -5.18 24.92
N LEU A 39 -33.46 -5.67 25.09
CA LEU A 39 -32.38 -5.46 24.11
C LEU A 39 -32.69 -6.14 22.76
N ALA A 40 -33.30 -7.34 22.78
CA ALA A 40 -33.74 -8.04 21.59
C ALA A 40 -34.84 -7.26 20.81
N ILE A 41 -35.78 -6.63 21.51
CA ILE A 41 -36.81 -5.76 20.89
C ILE A 41 -36.15 -4.54 20.23
N ILE A 42 -35.20 -3.89 20.92
CA ILE A 42 -34.45 -2.74 20.38
C ILE A 42 -33.66 -3.13 19.13
N LEU A 43 -32.96 -4.27 19.17
CA LEU A 43 -32.24 -4.81 18.00
C LEU A 43 -33.20 -5.09 16.83
N GLY A 44 -34.38 -5.68 17.09
CA GLY A 44 -35.40 -5.92 16.06
C GLY A 44 -35.88 -4.64 15.38
N ILE A 45 -36.10 -3.57 16.15
CA ILE A 45 -36.45 -2.24 15.60
C ILE A 45 -35.34 -1.71 14.70
N PHE A 46 -34.07 -1.79 15.12
CA PHE A 46 -32.95 -1.35 14.30
C PHE A 46 -32.75 -2.18 13.03
N ILE A 47 -32.97 -3.50 13.07
CA ILE A 47 -32.90 -4.37 11.88
C ILE A 47 -34.00 -3.99 10.87
N VAL A 48 -35.25 -3.80 11.32
CA VAL A 48 -36.35 -3.37 10.44
C VAL A 48 -36.09 -1.98 9.85
N ALA A 49 -35.59 -1.03 10.66
CA ALA A 49 -35.21 0.29 10.18
C ALA A 49 -34.04 0.25 9.19
N PHE A 50 -33.07 -0.64 9.39
CA PHE A 50 -31.94 -0.84 8.48
C PHE A 50 -32.41 -1.37 7.12
N ILE A 51 -33.26 -2.40 7.09
CA ILE A 51 -33.87 -2.94 5.86
C ILE A 51 -34.73 -1.88 5.14
N GLY A 52 -35.51 -1.09 5.90
CA GLY A 52 -36.22 0.05 5.33
C GLY A 52 -35.28 1.10 4.70
N SER A 53 -34.14 1.37 5.36
CA SER A 53 -33.16 2.35 4.88
C SER A 53 -32.40 1.90 3.63
N THR A 54 -32.13 0.60 3.43
CA THR A 54 -31.48 0.11 2.20
C THR A 54 -32.43 0.18 1.00
N ILE A 55 -33.70 -0.20 1.17
CA ILE A 55 -34.73 -0.09 0.13
C ILE A 55 -34.96 1.38 -0.25
N PHE A 56 -35.05 2.27 0.75
CA PHE A 56 -35.19 3.71 0.51
C PHE A 56 -33.95 4.32 -0.15
N TYR A 57 -32.74 3.95 0.27
CA TYR A 57 -31.51 4.40 -0.37
C TYR A 57 -31.46 3.99 -1.86
N GLY A 58 -31.78 2.73 -2.16
CA GLY A 58 -31.82 2.22 -3.54
C GLY A 58 -32.84 2.91 -4.44
N SER A 59 -33.91 3.51 -3.89
CA SER A 59 -34.89 4.28 -4.69
C SER A 59 -34.53 5.76 -4.85
N VAL A 60 -33.76 6.36 -3.94
CA VAL A 60 -33.34 7.79 -4.03
C VAL A 60 -31.91 8.03 -4.52
N GLN A 61 -31.14 6.98 -4.76
CA GLN A 61 -29.79 7.04 -5.32
C GLN A 61 -29.82 7.49 -6.79
N SER A 62 -29.05 8.53 -7.12
CA SER A 62 -28.90 9.13 -8.44
C SER A 62 -28.49 8.11 -9.50
N PRO A 63 -28.95 8.23 -10.77
CA PRO A 63 -28.42 7.43 -11.89
C PRO A 63 -26.89 7.51 -12.01
N GLU A 64 -26.29 8.67 -11.71
CA GLU A 64 -24.84 8.84 -11.71
C GLU A 64 -24.16 8.02 -10.59
N SER A 65 -24.73 8.02 -9.39
CA SER A 65 -24.25 7.22 -8.26
C SER A 65 -24.45 5.72 -8.47
N LYS A 66 -25.49 5.31 -9.20
CA LYS A 66 -25.70 3.93 -9.63
C LYS A 66 -24.67 3.50 -10.68
N ALA A 67 -24.49 4.30 -11.73
CA ALA A 67 -23.47 4.06 -12.75
C ALA A 67 -22.05 3.97 -12.16
N LYS A 68 -21.71 4.82 -11.19
CA LYS A 68 -20.42 4.75 -10.47
C LYS A 68 -20.28 3.49 -9.62
N PHE A 69 -21.35 3.04 -8.96
CA PHE A 69 -21.34 1.78 -8.20
C PHE A 69 -21.23 0.55 -9.12
N GLU A 70 -22.00 0.51 -10.21
CA GLU A 70 -21.95 -0.56 -11.22
C GLU A 70 -20.60 -0.61 -11.93
N ALA A 71 -20.00 0.53 -12.27
CA ALA A 71 -18.65 0.60 -12.81
C ALA A 71 -17.59 0.10 -11.80
N SER A 72 -17.73 0.43 -10.50
CA SER A 72 -16.84 -0.08 -9.45
C SER A 72 -17.00 -1.59 -9.22
N GLN A 73 -18.21 -2.13 -9.38
CA GLN A 73 -18.46 -3.57 -9.33
C GLN A 73 -17.81 -4.28 -10.52
N LYS A 74 -18.04 -3.78 -11.75
CA LYS A 74 -17.42 -4.32 -12.97
C LYS A 74 -15.89 -4.26 -12.93
N ALA A 75 -15.31 -3.12 -12.51
CA ALA A 75 -13.86 -2.99 -12.37
C ALA A 75 -13.26 -4.03 -11.42
N LYS A 76 -13.95 -4.38 -10.32
CA LYS A 76 -13.52 -5.46 -9.39
C LYS A 76 -13.69 -6.86 -9.98
N GLU A 77 -14.71 -7.07 -10.79
CA GLU A 77 -14.95 -8.35 -11.48
C GLU A 77 -13.93 -8.56 -12.60
N GLU A 78 -13.60 -7.51 -13.35
CA GLU A 78 -12.53 -7.46 -14.35
C GLU A 78 -11.14 -7.61 -13.70
N GLU A 79 -10.84 -6.91 -12.59
CA GLU A 79 -9.61 -7.07 -11.82
C GLU A 79 -9.45 -8.51 -11.30
N LYS A 80 -10.54 -9.12 -10.82
CA LYS A 80 -10.54 -10.52 -10.37
C LYS A 80 -10.32 -11.49 -11.54
N ALA A 81 -10.97 -11.26 -12.68
CA ALA A 81 -10.80 -12.08 -13.88
C ALA A 81 -9.37 -11.99 -14.43
N GLN A 82 -8.78 -10.79 -14.46
CA GLN A 82 -7.38 -10.58 -14.84
C GLN A 82 -6.40 -11.28 -13.90
N LYS A 83 -6.67 -11.26 -12.58
CA LYS A 83 -5.89 -12.03 -11.60
C LYS A 83 -6.01 -13.54 -11.81
N GLU A 84 -7.21 -14.05 -12.08
CA GLU A 84 -7.43 -15.48 -12.35
C GLU A 84 -6.83 -15.94 -13.71
N LEU A 85 -6.68 -15.02 -14.68
CA LEU A 85 -5.95 -15.25 -15.92
C LEU A 85 -4.44 -15.26 -15.68
N ALA A 86 -3.88 -14.25 -15.01
CA ALA A 86 -2.46 -14.20 -14.65
C ALA A 86 -2.04 -15.43 -13.83
N GLU A 87 -2.85 -15.84 -12.85
CA GLU A 87 -2.65 -17.06 -12.07
C GLU A 87 -2.71 -18.35 -12.90
N LYS A 88 -3.27 -18.35 -14.11
CA LYS A 88 -3.26 -19.50 -15.02
C LYS A 88 -2.06 -19.45 -15.97
N GLU A 89 -1.74 -18.28 -16.51
CA GLU A 89 -0.54 -18.07 -17.34
C GLU A 89 0.75 -18.34 -16.56
N GLU A 90 0.81 -17.95 -15.28
CA GLU A 90 1.94 -18.26 -14.38
C GLU A 90 2.09 -19.77 -14.15
N LYS A 91 0.98 -20.49 -13.92
CA LYS A 91 0.97 -21.96 -13.76
C LYS A 91 1.30 -22.71 -15.06
N GLU A 92 0.82 -22.23 -16.21
CA GLU A 92 1.12 -22.81 -17.52
C GLU A 92 2.60 -22.57 -17.92
N ASN A 93 3.19 -21.44 -17.52
CA ASN A 93 4.62 -21.18 -17.70
C ASN A 93 5.47 -22.02 -16.73
N GLU A 94 5.05 -22.23 -15.48
CA GLU A 94 5.70 -23.18 -14.57
C GLU A 94 5.73 -24.61 -15.12
N GLU A 95 4.64 -25.09 -15.76
CA GLU A 95 4.62 -26.41 -16.39
C GLU A 95 5.54 -26.49 -17.62
N LYS A 96 5.65 -25.42 -18.41
CA LYS A 96 6.59 -25.34 -19.54
C LYS A 96 8.05 -25.35 -19.07
N GLN A 97 8.41 -24.55 -18.06
CA GLN A 97 9.76 -24.57 -17.48
C GLN A 97 10.17 -25.96 -16.97
N LYS A 98 9.25 -26.66 -16.29
CA LYS A 98 9.48 -28.04 -15.80
C LYS A 98 9.68 -29.06 -16.93
N GLN A 99 9.24 -28.77 -18.16
CA GLN A 99 9.51 -29.60 -19.34
C GLN A 99 10.84 -29.24 -20.02
N GLU A 100 11.27 -27.98 -20.00
CA GLU A 100 12.59 -27.58 -20.54
C GLU A 100 13.75 -28.02 -19.64
N ASP A 101 13.61 -27.94 -18.31
CA ASP A 101 14.63 -28.39 -17.34
C ASP A 101 14.98 -29.88 -17.45
N GLN A 102 14.06 -30.72 -17.95
CA GLN A 102 14.34 -32.14 -18.22
C GLN A 102 15.18 -32.37 -19.48
N LYS A 103 15.31 -31.38 -20.36
CA LYS A 103 15.94 -31.51 -21.68
C LYS A 103 17.41 -31.06 -21.74
N VAL A 104 17.88 -30.34 -20.72
CA VAL A 104 19.25 -29.77 -20.68
C VAL A 104 20.28 -30.72 -20.02
N LYS A 105 19.83 -31.81 -19.39
CA LYS A 105 20.68 -32.71 -18.58
C LYS A 105 21.47 -33.78 -19.35
N GLU A 106 21.69 -33.60 -20.66
CA GLU A 106 22.49 -34.54 -21.48
C GLU A 106 23.33 -33.86 -22.58
N ASN A 107 24.30 -33.00 -22.21
CA ASN A 107 25.56 -32.98 -22.97
C ASN A 107 26.79 -32.40 -22.23
N SER A 108 27.87 -33.20 -22.24
CA SER A 108 29.29 -32.81 -22.16
C SER A 108 29.86 -32.08 -20.93
N LYS A 109 31.18 -32.29 -20.77
CA LYS A 109 32.02 -31.98 -19.61
C LYS A 109 33.47 -31.78 -20.09
N ASP A 110 34.31 -31.14 -19.26
CA ASP A 110 35.74 -30.84 -19.50
C ASP A 110 35.97 -29.75 -20.59
N THR A 111 37.05 -28.94 -20.61
CA THR A 111 38.36 -28.98 -19.90
C THR A 111 38.85 -27.56 -19.48
N VAL A 112 40.11 -27.39 -19.03
CA VAL A 112 40.71 -26.26 -18.28
C VAL A 112 42.08 -25.92 -18.92
N GLU A 113 42.72 -24.72 -18.89
CA GLU A 113 42.67 -23.55 -17.98
C GLU A 113 42.21 -22.22 -18.67
N THR A 114 42.91 -21.06 -18.82
CA THR A 114 44.30 -20.59 -18.59
C THR A 114 44.34 -19.09 -18.20
N VAL A 115 45.46 -18.58 -17.64
CA VAL A 115 45.55 -17.37 -16.78
C VAL A 115 46.28 -16.14 -17.41
N GLN A 116 45.81 -14.92 -17.06
CA GLN A 116 46.41 -13.57 -17.27
C GLN A 116 46.52 -13.05 -18.73
N LYS A 117 46.69 -11.74 -19.05
CA LYS A 117 47.11 -10.58 -18.24
C LYS A 117 46.42 -9.24 -18.61
N GLU A 118 46.09 -8.46 -17.56
CA GLU A 118 46.06 -6.98 -17.40
C GLU A 118 46.53 -6.05 -18.55
N GLU A 119 45.72 -5.03 -18.89
CA GLU A 119 46.21 -3.67 -19.24
C GLU A 119 45.15 -2.56 -19.01
N SER A 120 45.62 -1.32 -18.75
CA SER A 120 44.85 -0.08 -18.53
C SER A 120 45.81 1.09 -18.80
N PRO A 121 45.42 2.26 -19.37
CA PRO A 121 44.57 3.22 -18.63
C PRO A 121 43.67 4.16 -19.48
N VAL A 122 42.78 4.91 -18.80
CA VAL A 122 42.75 6.40 -18.74
C VAL A 122 41.46 6.84 -18.05
N VAL A 123 41.54 7.90 -17.23
CA VAL A 123 40.45 8.36 -16.35
C VAL A 123 39.45 9.26 -17.08
N ALA A 124 38.16 8.96 -16.92
CA ALA A 124 37.09 9.95 -16.89
C ALA A 124 36.17 9.61 -15.71
N GLU A 125 35.97 10.55 -14.78
CA GLU A 125 35.05 10.36 -13.64
C GLU A 125 33.59 10.51 -14.11
N VAL A 126 33.07 9.42 -14.70
CA VAL A 126 31.62 9.24 -14.83
C VAL A 126 31.04 9.17 -13.41
N PRO A 127 29.98 9.93 -13.07
CA PRO A 127 29.35 9.84 -11.76
C PRO A 127 28.97 8.39 -11.45
N LYS A 128 29.52 7.84 -10.37
CA LYS A 128 29.30 6.44 -10.00
C LYS A 128 27.81 6.26 -9.65
N ALA A 129 27.07 5.61 -10.55
CA ALA A 129 25.62 5.46 -10.43
C ALA A 129 25.25 4.79 -9.09
N ASP A 130 24.26 5.37 -8.42
CA ASP A 130 23.85 4.96 -7.08
C ASP A 130 23.03 3.66 -7.15
N ASP A 131 23.68 2.54 -6.80
CA ASP A 131 23.15 1.18 -6.93
C ASP A 131 22.03 0.86 -5.93
N ARG A 132 21.77 1.75 -4.97
CA ARG A 132 20.60 1.69 -4.07
C ARG A 132 19.28 1.69 -4.84
N PHE A 133 19.21 2.39 -5.98
CA PHE A 133 17.97 2.58 -6.75
C PHE A 133 17.83 1.70 -7.99
N ILE A 134 18.93 1.12 -8.48
CA ILE A 134 18.93 0.27 -9.69
C ILE A 134 18.27 -1.08 -9.38
N ILE A 135 17.27 -1.48 -10.16
CA ILE A 135 16.59 -2.79 -10.04
C ILE A 135 17.03 -3.77 -11.13
N LYS A 136 16.87 -5.07 -10.87
CA LYS A 136 16.99 -6.16 -11.85
C LYS A 136 15.64 -6.63 -12.40
N SER A 137 14.59 -6.48 -11.60
CA SER A 137 13.20 -6.83 -11.96
C SER A 137 12.66 -5.94 -13.08
N GLU A 138 11.69 -6.43 -13.85
CA GLU A 138 11.05 -5.64 -14.90
C GLU A 138 10.36 -4.39 -14.30
N PRO A 139 10.58 -3.18 -14.85
CA PRO A 139 9.93 -1.97 -14.36
C PRO A 139 8.40 -2.02 -14.44
N ASN A 140 7.72 -1.25 -13.59
CA ASN A 140 6.26 -1.21 -13.42
C ASN A 140 5.62 -2.48 -12.84
N THR A 141 6.39 -3.48 -12.39
CA THR A 141 5.86 -4.73 -11.80
C THR A 141 5.77 -4.70 -10.28
N SER A 142 5.07 -5.68 -9.67
CA SER A 142 5.12 -5.93 -8.23
C SER A 142 6.52 -6.36 -7.77
N ALA A 143 7.19 -7.24 -8.53
CA ALA A 143 8.53 -7.71 -8.22
C ALA A 143 9.54 -6.55 -8.09
N ALA A 144 9.45 -5.53 -8.95
CA ALA A 144 10.26 -4.32 -8.83
C ALA A 144 9.97 -3.52 -7.56
N VAL A 145 8.71 -3.43 -7.11
CA VAL A 145 8.36 -2.77 -5.83
C VAL A 145 8.94 -3.56 -4.65
N ASP A 146 8.85 -4.89 -4.70
CA ASP A 146 9.37 -5.77 -3.65
C ASP A 146 10.92 -5.72 -3.60
N GLU A 147 11.62 -5.72 -4.74
CA GLU A 147 13.08 -5.57 -4.81
C GLU A 147 13.55 -4.27 -4.16
N ILE A 148 12.87 -3.14 -4.47
CA ILE A 148 13.16 -1.83 -3.87
C ILE A 148 12.90 -1.83 -2.36
N TYR A 149 11.78 -2.42 -1.92
CA TYR A 149 11.46 -2.56 -0.50
C TYR A 149 12.51 -3.40 0.25
N TYR A 150 12.95 -4.53 -0.30
CA TYR A 150 13.96 -5.37 0.34
C TYR A 150 15.34 -4.68 0.41
N LYS A 151 15.77 -3.98 -0.64
CA LYS A 151 17.00 -3.15 -0.61
C LYS A 151 16.93 -2.05 0.46
N ALA A 152 15.80 -1.36 0.56
CA ALA A 152 15.60 -0.31 1.56
C ALA A 152 15.54 -0.87 2.99
N LYS A 153 14.92 -2.05 3.17
CA LYS A 153 14.82 -2.76 4.45
C LYS A 153 16.18 -3.28 4.93
N GLU A 154 17.04 -3.75 4.03
CA GLU A 154 18.41 -4.15 4.37
C GLU A 154 19.22 -2.96 4.89
N LYS A 155 19.20 -1.83 4.16
CA LYS A 155 19.82 -0.57 4.60
C LYS A 155 19.21 -0.06 5.91
N ALA A 156 17.90 -0.20 6.12
CA ALA A 156 17.22 0.23 7.34
C ALA A 156 17.77 -0.42 8.63
N ALA A 157 18.31 -1.64 8.55
CA ALA A 157 18.93 -2.32 9.70
C ALA A 157 20.24 -1.64 10.18
N THR A 158 20.84 -0.78 9.35
CA THR A 158 22.08 -0.04 9.64
C THR A 158 21.96 1.47 9.35
N ALA A 159 20.72 1.98 9.26
CA ALA A 159 20.46 3.38 8.93
C ALA A 159 20.93 4.32 10.06
N THR A 160 21.83 5.24 9.70
CA THR A 160 22.25 6.37 10.52
C THR A 160 21.17 7.45 10.57
N GLU A 161 21.33 8.48 11.41
CA GLU A 161 20.42 9.62 11.34
C GLU A 161 20.53 10.37 10.00
N ASP A 162 21.72 10.43 9.40
CA ASP A 162 21.95 11.18 8.17
C ASP A 162 21.34 10.46 6.94
N ASP A 163 21.26 9.12 6.94
CA ASP A 163 20.46 8.36 5.97
C ASP A 163 18.97 8.72 6.04
N LEU A 164 18.46 9.00 7.25
CA LEU A 164 17.06 9.43 7.44
C LEU A 164 16.86 10.89 7.02
N LYS A 165 17.84 11.77 7.24
CA LYS A 165 17.84 13.15 6.74
C LYS A 165 17.87 13.18 5.22
N GLU A 166 18.71 12.37 4.58
CA GLU A 166 18.76 12.20 3.11
C GLU A 166 17.37 11.82 2.56
N ALA A 167 16.75 10.79 3.15
CA ALA A 167 15.42 10.33 2.78
C ALA A 167 14.33 11.41 2.95
N ILE A 168 14.26 12.05 4.13
CA ILE A 168 13.25 13.09 4.43
C ILE A 168 13.45 14.31 3.52
N LYS A 169 14.69 14.72 3.28
CA LYS A 169 15.06 15.81 2.36
C LYS A 169 14.68 15.50 0.92
N PHE A 170 14.96 14.29 0.43
CA PHE A 170 14.54 13.87 -0.91
C PHE A 170 13.02 13.94 -1.05
N ILE A 171 12.28 13.38 -0.09
CA ILE A 171 10.81 13.36 -0.10
C ILE A 171 10.25 14.80 -0.05
N SER A 172 10.80 15.64 0.83
CA SER A 172 10.40 17.05 0.96
C SER A 172 10.66 17.86 -0.32
N ASN A 173 11.80 17.66 -0.99
CA ASN A 173 12.18 18.39 -2.19
C ASN A 173 11.42 17.94 -3.45
N ASN A 174 10.98 16.69 -3.49
CA ASN A 174 10.22 16.12 -4.61
C ASN A 174 8.70 16.10 -4.36
N TYR A 175 8.20 16.82 -3.36
CA TYR A 175 6.77 16.88 -3.05
C TYR A 175 5.94 17.31 -4.27
N ASN A 176 4.88 16.56 -4.58
CA ASN A 176 4.06 16.58 -5.81
C ASN A 176 4.72 16.06 -7.10
N ASN A 177 6.04 15.84 -7.13
CA ASN A 177 6.81 15.50 -8.34
C ASN A 177 7.30 14.03 -8.39
N TYR A 178 6.81 13.15 -7.51
CA TYR A 178 7.28 11.77 -7.36
C TYR A 178 7.14 10.86 -8.61
N TRP A 179 6.39 11.29 -9.61
CA TRP A 179 5.96 10.47 -10.75
C TRP A 179 6.54 10.90 -12.10
N VAL A 180 7.53 11.81 -12.13
CA VAL A 180 8.10 12.35 -13.38
C VAL A 180 8.78 11.29 -14.25
N ASP A 181 9.43 10.31 -13.62
CA ASP A 181 10.09 9.18 -14.28
C ASP A 181 10.24 7.99 -13.31
N ASN A 182 10.66 6.84 -13.84
CA ASN A 182 10.85 5.63 -13.05
C ASN A 182 11.97 5.75 -12.01
N GLU A 183 13.04 6.50 -12.27
CA GLU A 183 14.15 6.66 -11.33
C GLU A 183 13.70 7.42 -10.07
N THR A 184 12.90 8.47 -10.27
CA THR A 184 12.26 9.26 -9.21
C THR A 184 11.24 8.42 -8.44
N MET A 185 10.45 7.58 -9.13
CA MET A 185 9.56 6.62 -8.47
C MET A 185 10.34 5.58 -7.65
N HIS A 186 11.46 5.06 -8.16
CA HIS A 186 12.32 4.09 -7.47
C HIS A 186 12.95 4.71 -6.22
N LYS A 187 13.54 5.90 -6.34
CA LYS A 187 14.07 6.69 -5.21
C LYS A 187 12.99 6.96 -4.17
N THR A 188 11.80 7.39 -4.59
CA THR A 188 10.67 7.68 -3.68
C THR A 188 10.25 6.43 -2.90
N MET A 189 10.10 5.28 -3.57
CA MET A 189 9.76 4.01 -2.91
C MET A 189 10.89 3.50 -2.00
N TYR A 190 12.16 3.65 -2.40
CA TYR A 190 13.32 3.28 -1.58
C TYR A 190 13.38 4.09 -0.29
N TYR A 191 13.39 5.42 -0.39
CA TYR A 191 13.45 6.31 0.78
C TYR A 191 12.20 6.16 1.66
N GLY A 192 11.01 5.99 1.08
CA GLY A 192 9.80 5.70 1.86
C GLY A 192 9.91 4.40 2.65
N SER A 193 10.35 3.31 2.02
CA SER A 193 10.54 2.01 2.66
C SER A 193 11.66 2.01 3.71
N LEU A 194 12.70 2.81 3.49
CA LEU A 194 13.80 3.03 4.44
C LEU A 194 13.28 3.69 5.73
N LEU A 195 12.49 4.76 5.60
CA LEU A 195 11.88 5.45 6.75
C LEU A 195 10.86 4.56 7.49
N GLU A 196 10.03 3.80 6.76
CA GLU A 196 9.12 2.82 7.34
C GLU A 196 9.88 1.79 8.17
N CYS A 197 10.86 1.10 7.56
CA CYS A 197 11.57 0.00 8.20
C CYS A 197 12.41 0.48 9.39
N ALA A 198 13.14 1.60 9.26
CA ALA A 198 14.04 2.10 10.31
C ALA A 198 13.30 2.65 11.54
N LYS A 199 12.01 2.96 11.43
CA LYS A 199 11.19 3.50 12.53
C LYS A 199 10.11 2.55 13.05
N LYS A 200 9.88 1.42 12.36
CA LYS A 200 8.72 0.52 12.55
C LYS A 200 8.40 0.15 14.00
N ASP A 201 9.42 -0.14 14.81
CA ASP A 201 9.20 -0.57 16.19
C ASP A 201 9.00 0.61 17.15
N LYS A 202 9.83 1.66 17.06
CA LYS A 202 9.64 2.91 17.85
C LYS A 202 8.29 3.59 17.57
N ALA A 203 7.81 3.50 16.33
CA ALA A 203 6.50 4.00 15.93
C ALA A 203 5.32 3.24 16.58
N LYS A 204 5.49 1.94 16.90
CA LYS A 204 4.50 1.16 17.68
C LYS A 204 4.50 1.59 19.15
N GLU A 205 5.68 1.83 19.72
CA GLU A 205 5.86 2.26 21.11
C GLU A 205 5.25 3.64 21.38
N ASN A 206 5.39 4.59 20.44
CA ASN A 206 4.85 5.94 20.59
C ASN A 206 4.24 6.50 19.29
N GLN A 207 2.95 6.21 19.10
CA GLN A 207 2.11 6.71 17.99
C GLN A 207 1.86 8.24 17.97
N LYS A 208 2.59 9.02 18.79
CA LYS A 208 2.56 10.49 18.81
C LYS A 208 3.95 11.13 18.73
N GLY A 209 5.01 10.32 18.70
CA GLY A 209 6.40 10.79 18.65
C GLY A 209 6.88 11.11 17.24
N ILE A 210 8.07 11.72 17.16
CA ILE A 210 8.76 12.00 15.90
C ILE A 210 9.02 10.73 15.07
N ASP A 211 9.34 9.61 15.73
CA ASP A 211 9.54 8.32 15.06
C ASP A 211 8.27 7.83 14.35
N TYR A 212 7.07 8.06 14.92
CA TYR A 212 5.80 7.75 14.27
C TYR A 212 5.51 8.70 13.08
N ALA A 213 5.85 9.98 13.19
CA ALA A 213 5.71 10.91 12.06
C ALA A 213 6.63 10.53 10.88
N ILE A 214 7.86 10.09 11.15
CA ILE A 214 8.80 9.59 10.14
C ILE A 214 8.34 8.24 9.57
N TYR A 215 7.82 7.34 10.41
CA TYR A 215 7.24 6.06 9.99
C TYR A 215 6.06 6.24 9.01
N SER A 216 5.08 7.06 9.38
CA SER A 216 3.93 7.35 8.52
C SER A 216 4.33 8.11 7.25
N LEU A 217 5.32 9.01 7.32
CA LEU A 217 5.92 9.60 6.10
C LEU A 217 6.42 8.51 5.16
N GLY A 218 7.09 7.48 5.68
CA GLY A 218 7.52 6.31 4.92
C GLY A 218 6.36 5.56 4.27
N GLU A 219 5.38 5.09 5.07
CA GLU A 219 4.21 4.37 4.58
C GLU A 219 3.41 5.13 3.52
N ASP A 220 3.16 6.43 3.73
CA ASP A 220 2.42 7.27 2.79
C ASP A 220 3.21 7.48 1.48
N THR A 221 4.54 7.66 1.59
CA THR A 221 5.44 7.86 0.43
C THR A 221 5.53 6.60 -0.44
N VAL A 222 5.59 5.41 0.17
CA VAL A 222 5.52 4.15 -0.60
C VAL A 222 4.16 3.99 -1.27
N GLN A 223 3.07 4.30 -0.55
CA GLN A 223 1.71 4.15 -1.07
C GLN A 223 1.35 5.14 -2.18
N VAL A 224 1.85 6.39 -2.14
CA VAL A 224 1.57 7.40 -3.19
C VAL A 224 2.19 7.03 -4.54
N VAL A 225 3.27 6.23 -4.55
CA VAL A 225 3.96 5.83 -5.78
C VAL A 225 3.59 4.41 -6.25
N LYS A 226 3.56 3.41 -5.37
CA LYS A 226 3.56 1.98 -5.79
C LYS A 226 2.36 1.52 -6.62
N TYR A 227 1.24 2.25 -6.60
CA TYR A 227 0.07 1.94 -7.42
C TYR A 227 0.11 2.67 -8.78
N VAL A 228 0.58 3.91 -8.81
CA VAL A 228 0.79 4.67 -10.06
C VAL A 228 1.93 4.05 -10.88
N TYR A 229 3.05 3.70 -10.23
CA TYR A 229 4.18 2.99 -10.85
C TYR A 229 3.76 1.68 -11.51
N ARG A 230 2.82 0.94 -10.91
CA ARG A 230 2.26 -0.31 -11.46
C ARG A 230 1.02 -0.09 -12.35
N LYS A 231 0.70 1.17 -12.68
CA LYS A 231 -0.41 1.58 -13.55
C LYS A 231 -1.80 1.13 -13.06
N VAL A 232 -1.93 0.90 -11.75
CA VAL A 232 -3.18 0.52 -11.03
C VAL A 232 -3.97 1.76 -10.58
N GLU A 233 -3.27 2.84 -10.25
CA GLU A 233 -3.85 4.16 -9.94
C GLU A 233 -3.29 5.22 -10.90
N LYS A 234 -3.97 6.37 -10.98
CA LYS A 234 -3.50 7.60 -11.62
C LYS A 234 -3.11 8.64 -10.57
N VAL A 235 -2.31 9.63 -10.96
CA VAL A 235 -1.88 10.71 -10.04
C VAL A 235 -3.07 11.49 -9.47
N GLU A 236 -4.16 11.59 -10.23
CA GLU A 236 -5.40 12.30 -9.85
C GLU A 236 -6.32 11.49 -8.92
N ASP A 237 -6.07 10.18 -8.73
CA ASP A 237 -7.01 9.32 -8.01
C ASP A 237 -7.12 9.67 -6.52
N SER A 238 -8.32 9.50 -5.97
CA SER A 238 -8.67 10.03 -4.64
C SER A 238 -7.83 9.45 -3.49
N SER A 239 -7.35 8.21 -3.64
CA SER A 239 -6.43 7.49 -2.76
C SER A 239 -5.01 8.06 -2.86
N THR A 240 -4.46 8.14 -4.07
CA THR A 240 -3.15 8.74 -4.38
C THR A 240 -3.06 10.18 -3.85
N GLN A 241 -4.08 10.99 -4.14
CA GLN A 241 -4.24 12.36 -3.63
C GLN A 241 -4.46 12.40 -2.11
N SER A 242 -5.00 11.35 -1.48
CA SER A 242 -5.08 11.25 -0.03
C SER A 242 -3.70 11.06 0.58
N ASN A 243 -2.93 10.09 0.08
CA ASN A 243 -1.57 9.80 0.53
C ASN A 243 -0.68 11.05 0.39
N LEU A 244 -0.80 11.80 -0.70
CA LEU A 244 -0.09 13.06 -0.93
C LEU A 244 -0.40 14.13 0.14
N ARG A 245 -1.64 14.17 0.66
CA ARG A 245 -2.05 15.01 1.80
C ARG A 245 -1.57 14.46 3.15
N GLN A 246 -1.35 13.15 3.29
CA GLN A 246 -0.81 12.56 4.53
C GLN A 246 0.70 12.80 4.64
N ILE A 247 1.46 12.62 3.54
CA ILE A 247 2.88 13.02 3.42
C ILE A 247 3.10 14.44 3.95
N LYS A 248 2.31 15.42 3.50
CA LYS A 248 2.42 16.82 3.95
C LYS A 248 2.20 16.96 5.47
N LYS A 249 1.16 16.31 6.02
CA LYS A 249 0.89 16.29 7.48
C LYS A 249 1.99 15.61 8.29
N SER A 250 2.76 14.72 7.69
CA SER A 250 3.89 14.04 8.33
C SER A 250 5.16 14.92 8.26
N LEU A 251 5.46 15.52 7.10
CA LEU A 251 6.52 16.53 6.94
C LEU A 251 6.33 17.75 7.86
N ASP A 252 5.09 18.20 8.07
CA ASP A 252 4.76 19.33 8.95
C ASP A 252 4.94 19.04 10.46
N LYS A 253 5.15 17.77 10.84
CA LYS A 253 5.48 17.35 12.22
C LYS A 253 6.97 17.11 12.44
N ILE A 254 7.75 17.04 11.36
CA ILE A 254 9.18 16.74 11.39
C ILE A 254 9.95 18.06 11.42
N SER A 255 11.01 18.17 12.24
CA SER A 255 11.84 19.38 12.29
C SER A 255 12.46 19.68 10.92
N ASP A 256 12.64 20.96 10.61
CA ASP A 256 13.29 21.39 9.37
C ASP A 256 14.78 20.97 9.33
N ASP A 257 15.36 20.59 10.46
CA ASP A 257 16.72 20.03 10.53
C ASP A 257 16.85 18.64 9.89
N TYR A 258 15.73 17.97 9.56
CA TYR A 258 15.69 16.79 8.70
C TYR A 258 15.44 17.11 7.21
N LYS A 259 15.31 18.40 6.85
CA LYS A 259 14.91 18.85 5.49
C LYS A 259 15.96 19.75 4.81
N LYS A 260 16.92 20.29 5.57
CA LYS A 260 17.96 21.25 5.12
C LYS A 260 19.11 20.60 4.36
#